data_AF-A0A5N9HFL5-F1
#
_entry.id   AF-A0A5N9HFL5-F1
#
_cell.length_a   1.000
_cell.length_b   1.000
_cell.length_c   1.000
_cell.angle_alpha   90.00
_cell.angle_beta   90.00
_cell.angle_gamma   90.00
#
_symmetry.space_group_name_H-M   'P 1'
#
loop_
_entity.id
_entity.type
_entity.pdbx_description
1 polymer ?
#
loop_
_entity_poly.entity_id
_entity_poly.type
_entity_poly.pdbx_seq_one_letter_code
_entity_poly.pdbx_strand_id
1 'polypeptide(L)'
;MIKAVFFDLYGTLAGFQPSRFEIQSEACATFGISVTPDGILRGYATADAYMAEQNAVMPVRTRDRQGQREFFAEYEKQVLNGCGVEVSTDQAMEIWRRIRQVPYQMERFDDVLPTMDILKQ
;
A
#
# COMPACT_ATOMS: atom_id res chain seq x y z
N MET A 1 33.30 -14.27 3.37
CA MET A 1 33.50 -12.80 3.29
C MET A 1 32.49 -12.25 2.30
N ILE A 2 31.55 -11.43 2.77
CA ILE A 2 30.58 -10.73 1.92
C ILE A 2 31.31 -9.57 1.25
N LYS A 3 31.10 -9.38 -0.06
CA LYS A 3 31.77 -8.33 -0.86
C LYS A 3 30.80 -7.30 -1.45
N ALA A 4 29.50 -7.60 -1.40
CA ALA A 4 28.43 -6.74 -1.91
C ALA A 4 27.16 -7.04 -1.13
N VAL A 5 26.36 -6.00 -0.91
CA VAL A 5 25.02 -6.08 -0.32
C VAL A 5 24.07 -5.35 -1.26
N PHE A 6 22.98 -6.01 -1.64
CA PHE A 6 21.94 -5.45 -2.50
C PHE A 6 20.72 -5.12 -1.65
N PHE A 7 20.16 -3.93 -1.85
CA PHE A 7 19.00 -3.46 -1.11
C PHE A 7 17.83 -3.26 -2.05
N ASP A 8 16.65 -3.65 -1.59
CA ASP A 8 15.42 -3.06 -2.10
C ASP A 8 15.26 -1.63 -1.53
N LEU A 9 14.38 -0.83 -2.13
CA LEU A 9 14.07 0.52 -1.66
C LEU A 9 12.92 0.50 -0.66
N TYR A 10 11.77 -0.07 -1.05
CA TYR A 10 10.52 0.06 -0.30
C TYR A 10 10.47 -0.87 0.91
N GLY A 11 10.21 -0.32 2.10
CA GLY A 11 10.20 -1.10 3.34
C GLY A 11 11.58 -1.63 3.75
N THR A 12 12.64 -1.26 3.03
CA THR A 12 14.04 -1.60 3.36
C THR A 12 14.85 -0.33 3.65
N LEU A 13 14.92 0.59 2.68
CA LEU A 13 15.65 1.86 2.84
C LEU A 13 14.71 3.05 3.08
N ALA A 14 13.47 2.96 2.62
CA ALA A 14 12.49 4.03 2.77
C ALA A 14 11.07 3.49 2.92
N GLY A 15 10.26 4.21 3.68
CA GLY A 15 8.82 4.01 3.83
C GLY A 15 8.02 5.14 3.21
N PHE A 16 6.69 5.00 3.24
CA PHE A 16 5.79 6.11 2.95
C PHE A 16 5.53 6.91 4.24
N GLN A 17 5.52 8.23 4.13
CA GLN A 17 5.08 9.14 5.18
C GLN A 17 3.96 10.05 4.66
N PRO A 18 2.76 10.05 5.29
CA PRO A 18 2.33 9.12 6.33
C PRO A 18 2.32 7.67 5.85
N SER A 19 2.42 6.73 6.79
CA SER A 19 2.40 5.30 6.50
C SER A 19 1.10 4.87 5.83
N ARG A 20 1.12 3.73 5.14
CA ARG A 20 -0.10 3.19 4.50
C ARG A 20 -1.23 2.97 5.52
N PHE A 21 -0.89 2.62 6.76
CA PHE A 21 -1.87 2.48 7.84
C PHE A 21 -2.50 3.83 8.21
N GLU A 22 -1.70 4.88 8.38
CA GLU A 22 -2.22 6.21 8.72
C GLU A 22 -3.12 6.77 7.61
N ILE A 23 -2.72 6.62 6.35
CA ILE A 23 -3.54 7.02 5.19
C ILE A 23 -4.88 6.27 5.19
N GLN A 24 -4.83 4.95 5.39
CA GLN A 24 -6.03 4.11 5.44
C GLN A 24 -6.93 4.48 6.62
N SER A 25 -6.34 4.70 7.79
CA SER A 25 -7.06 5.08 9.01
C SER A 25 -7.81 6.41 8.83
N GLU A 26 -7.15 7.42 8.26
CA GLU A 26 -7.76 8.71 7.96
C GLU A 26 -8.93 8.58 6.98
N ALA A 27 -8.72 7.88 5.86
CA ALA A 27 -9.76 7.71 4.84
C ALA A 27 -10.97 6.92 5.37
N CYS A 28 -10.72 5.83 6.08
CA CYS A 28 -11.75 4.95 6.64
C CYS A 28 -12.55 5.60 7.77
N ALA A 29 -11.92 6.45 8.58
CA ALA A 29 -12.60 7.14 9.69
C ALA A 29 -13.78 8.00 9.20
N THR A 30 -13.73 8.54 7.99
CA THR A 30 -14.83 9.31 7.38
C THR A 30 -16.10 8.47 7.18
N PHE A 31 -15.99 7.15 7.17
CA PHE A 31 -17.09 6.20 7.01
C PHE A 31 -17.41 5.44 8.30
N GLY A 32 -16.83 5.83 9.43
CA GLY A 32 -16.99 5.12 10.71
C GLY A 32 -16.30 3.76 10.73
N ILE A 33 -15.33 3.51 9.85
CA ILE A 33 -14.55 2.27 9.81
C ILE A 33 -13.26 2.46 10.59
N SER A 34 -12.99 1.55 11.52
CA SER A 34 -11.72 1.47 12.23
C SER A 34 -10.88 0.33 11.68
N VAL A 35 -9.58 0.58 11.48
CA VAL A 35 -8.62 -0.36 10.93
C VAL A 35 -7.43 -0.51 11.87
N THR A 36 -6.66 -1.57 11.72
CA THR A 36 -5.49 -1.86 12.56
C THR A 36 -4.21 -1.89 11.73
N PRO A 37 -3.03 -1.54 12.30
CA PRO A 37 -1.76 -1.61 11.57
C PRO A 37 -1.49 -2.98 10.96
N ASP A 38 -1.62 -4.04 11.77
CA ASP A 38 -1.38 -5.41 11.31
C ASP A 38 -2.40 -5.87 10.26
N GLY A 39 -3.66 -5.46 10.40
CA GLY A 39 -4.70 -5.79 9.44
C GLY A 39 -4.49 -5.10 8.10
N ILE A 40 -4.12 -3.82 8.11
CA ILE A 40 -3.78 -3.09 6.88
C ILE A 40 -2.52 -3.68 6.24
N LEU A 41 -1.51 -4.04 7.01
CA LEU A 41 -0.30 -4.68 6.49
C LEU A 41 -0.63 -6.00 5.76
N ARG A 42 -1.42 -6.88 6.39
CA ARG A 42 -1.88 -8.13 5.75
C ARG A 42 -2.73 -7.85 4.51
N GLY A 43 -3.65 -6.90 4.60
CA GLY A 43 -4.53 -6.51 3.50
C GLY A 43 -3.74 -6.03 2.27
N TYR A 44 -2.75 -5.17 2.47
CA TYR A 44 -1.85 -4.74 1.39
C TYR A 44 -1.05 -5.89 0.81
N ALA A 45 -0.57 -6.84 1.62
CA ALA A 45 0.14 -8.00 1.09
C ALA A 45 -0.73 -8.82 0.11
N THR A 46 -2.00 -9.03 0.44
CA THR A 46 -2.96 -9.71 -0.44
C THR A 46 -3.31 -8.86 -1.67
N ALA A 47 -3.62 -7.58 -1.48
CA ALA A 47 -3.99 -6.68 -2.57
C ALA A 47 -2.84 -6.44 -3.57
N ASP A 48 -1.60 -6.32 -3.08
CA ASP A 48 -0.39 -6.16 -3.92
C ASP A 48 -0.10 -7.44 -4.72
N ALA A 49 -0.30 -8.62 -4.13
CA ALA A 49 -0.21 -9.89 -4.85
C ALA A 49 -1.26 -9.98 -5.98
N TYR A 50 -2.52 -9.63 -5.67
CA TYR A 50 -3.57 -9.53 -6.68
C TYR A 50 -3.21 -8.55 -7.80
N MET A 51 -2.70 -7.37 -7.48
CA MET A 51 -2.26 -6.40 -8.47
C MET A 51 -1.15 -6.95 -9.37
N ALA A 52 -0.16 -7.65 -8.80
CA ALA A 52 0.93 -8.26 -9.55
C ALA A 52 0.41 -9.32 -10.54
N GLU A 53 -0.48 -10.21 -10.11
CA GLU A 53 -1.13 -11.21 -10.96
C GLU A 53 -1.93 -10.57 -12.10
N GLN A 54 -2.73 -9.55 -11.79
CA GLN A 54 -3.52 -8.85 -12.80
C GLN A 54 -2.65 -8.12 -13.82
N ASN A 55 -1.57 -7.47 -13.37
CA ASN A 55 -0.64 -6.77 -14.26
C ASN A 55 0.16 -7.71 -15.17
N ALA A 56 0.40 -8.96 -14.75
CA ALA A 56 1.05 -9.97 -15.58
C ALA A 56 0.19 -10.36 -16.80
N VAL A 57 -1.14 -10.26 -16.69
CA VAL A 57 -2.08 -10.58 -17.78
C VAL A 57 -2.42 -9.35 -18.60
N MET A 58 -2.95 -8.31 -17.94
CA MET A 58 -3.34 -7.06 -18.56
C MET A 58 -3.08 -5.90 -17.59
N PRO A 59 -2.02 -5.11 -17.82
CA PRO A 59 -1.66 -4.00 -16.95
C PRO A 59 -2.85 -3.10 -16.62
N VAL A 60 -3.08 -2.81 -15.34
CA VAL A 60 -4.22 -2.00 -14.89
C VAL A 60 -4.25 -0.65 -15.60
N ARG A 61 -3.08 -0.06 -15.86
CA ARG A 61 -2.93 1.21 -16.57
C ARG A 61 -3.48 1.20 -18.01
N THR A 62 -3.59 0.03 -18.65
CA THR A 62 -4.12 -0.10 -20.01
C THR A 62 -5.61 -0.40 -20.05
N ARG A 63 -6.23 -0.67 -18.89
CA ARG A 63 -7.69 -0.84 -18.78
C ARG A 63 -8.39 0.49 -19.03
N ASP A 64 -9.64 0.42 -19.49
CA ASP A 64 -10.49 1.59 -19.61
C ASP A 64 -10.92 2.13 -18.23
N ARG A 65 -11.66 3.23 -18.22
CA ARG A 65 -12.05 3.89 -16.96
C ARG A 65 -12.87 2.98 -16.04
N GLN A 66 -13.76 2.17 -16.61
CA GLN A 66 -14.60 1.28 -15.83
C GLN A 66 -13.78 0.12 -15.26
N GLY A 67 -12.91 -0.50 -16.06
CA GLY A 67 -12.04 -1.58 -15.63
C GLY A 67 -11.00 -1.14 -14.58
N GLN A 68 -10.50 0.10 -14.66
CA GLN A 68 -9.66 0.68 -13.60
C GLN A 68 -10.46 0.89 -12.31
N ARG A 69 -11.69 1.39 -12.41
CA ARG A 69 -12.57 1.57 -11.26
C ARG A 69 -12.85 0.23 -10.58
N GLU A 70 -13.28 -0.79 -11.32
CA GLU A 70 -13.57 -2.11 -10.77
C GLU A 70 -12.34 -2.74 -10.11
N PHE A 71 -11.18 -2.62 -10.76
CA PHE A 71 -9.92 -3.11 -10.20
C PHE A 71 -9.60 -2.45 -8.86
N PHE A 72 -9.62 -1.12 -8.78
CA PHE A 72 -9.25 -0.43 -7.53
C PHE A 72 -10.29 -0.60 -6.43
N ALA A 73 -11.56 -0.82 -6.78
CA ALA A 73 -12.58 -1.20 -5.81
C ALA A 73 -12.26 -2.54 -5.15
N GLU A 74 -11.89 -3.53 -5.97
CA GLU A 74 -11.54 -4.86 -5.47
C GLU A 74 -10.22 -4.86 -4.71
N TYR A 75 -9.23 -4.10 -5.18
CA TYR A 75 -7.98 -3.87 -4.46
C TYR A 75 -8.24 -3.30 -3.06
N GLU A 76 -9.04 -2.25 -2.95
CA GLU A 76 -9.36 -1.64 -1.65
C GLU A 76 -10.15 -2.60 -0.75
N LYS A 77 -11.11 -3.36 -1.29
CA LYS A 77 -11.79 -4.42 -0.53
C LYS A 77 -10.83 -5.42 0.07
N GLN A 78 -9.81 -5.85 -0.67
CA GLN A 78 -8.80 -6.78 -0.17
C GLN A 78 -7.95 -6.15 0.95
N VAL A 79 -7.60 -4.87 0.83
CA VAL A 79 -6.90 -4.15 1.89
C VAL A 79 -7.73 -4.14 3.19
N LEU A 80 -9.01 -3.80 3.09
CA LEU A 80 -9.90 -3.73 4.26
C LEU A 80 -10.24 -5.12 4.84
N ASN A 81 -10.30 -6.15 4.00
CA ASN A 81 -10.50 -7.53 4.45
C ASN A 81 -9.38 -8.01 5.40
N GLY A 82 -8.16 -7.46 5.26
CA GLY A 82 -7.08 -7.73 6.23
C GLY A 82 -7.42 -7.36 7.69
N CYS A 83 -8.36 -6.43 7.87
CA CYS A 83 -8.95 -6.04 9.17
C CYS A 83 -10.29 -6.74 9.49
N GLY A 84 -10.76 -7.67 8.64
CA GLY A 84 -12.09 -8.27 8.73
C GLY A 84 -13.22 -7.32 8.36
N VAL A 85 -12.91 -6.22 7.65
CA VAL A 85 -13.90 -5.23 7.22
C VAL A 85 -14.37 -5.55 5.81
N GLU A 86 -15.67 -5.76 5.65
CA GLU A 86 -16.32 -5.94 4.35
C GLU A 86 -17.08 -4.67 3.96
N VAL A 87 -16.88 -4.23 2.71
CA VAL A 87 -17.54 -3.04 2.15
C VAL A 87 -18.07 -3.34 0.76
N SER A 88 -19.07 -2.56 0.33
CA SER A 88 -19.56 -2.63 -1.05
C SER A 88 -18.51 -2.08 -2.02
N THR A 89 -18.61 -2.46 -3.30
CA THR A 89 -17.74 -1.94 -4.37
C THR A 89 -17.78 -0.41 -4.46
N ASP A 90 -18.96 0.19 -4.26
CA ASP A 90 -19.12 1.64 -4.31
C ASP A 90 -18.45 2.32 -3.12
N GLN A 91 -18.63 1.78 -1.91
CA GLN A 91 -17.99 2.31 -0.71
C GLN A 91 -16.47 2.15 -0.78
N ALA A 92 -15.96 1.00 -1.24
CA ALA A 92 -14.54 0.79 -1.49
C ALA A 92 -13.96 1.83 -2.44
N MET A 93 -14.68 2.16 -3.53
CA MET A 93 -14.24 3.20 -4.45
C MET A 93 -14.24 4.60 -3.85
N GLU A 94 -15.17 4.90 -2.95
CA GLU A 94 -15.18 6.19 -2.25
C GLU A 94 -14.04 6.31 -1.23
N ILE A 95 -13.68 5.21 -0.56
CA ILE A 95 -12.51 5.12 0.32
C ILE A 95 -11.23 5.29 -0.52
N TRP A 96 -11.09 4.53 -1.61
CA TRP A 96 -9.96 4.63 -2.53
C TRP A 96 -9.74 6.05 -3.08
N ARG A 97 -10.83 6.76 -3.42
CA ARG A 97 -10.74 8.15 -3.87
C ARG A 97 -10.17 9.08 -2.81
N ARG A 98 -10.51 8.88 -1.52
CA ARG A 98 -9.97 9.66 -0.40
C ARG A 98 -8.50 9.33 -0.17
N ILE A 99 -8.12 8.05 -0.17
CA ILE A 99 -6.73 7.61 -0.07
C ILE A 99 -5.85 8.34 -1.11
N ARG A 100 -6.32 8.42 -2.35
CA ARG A 100 -5.60 9.11 -3.44
C ARG A 100 -5.47 10.62 -3.28
N GLN A 101 -6.20 11.24 -2.36
CA GLN A 101 -6.12 12.67 -2.06
C GLN A 101 -5.14 12.96 -0.92
N VAL A 102 -4.77 11.96 -0.11
CA VAL A 102 -3.82 12.13 0.99
C VAL A 102 -2.42 12.29 0.39
N PRO A 103 -1.75 13.44 0.60
CA PRO A 103 -0.39 13.62 0.14
C PRO A 103 0.53 12.69 0.94
N TYR A 104 1.44 12.02 0.23
CA TYR A 104 2.46 11.19 0.85
C TYR A 104 3.80 11.43 0.17
N GLN A 105 4.87 11.20 0.92
CA GLN A 105 6.24 11.24 0.44
C GLN A 105 6.95 9.94 0.77
N MET A 106 8.04 9.68 0.06
CA MET A 106 8.97 8.62 0.41
C MET A 106 9.98 9.19 1.40
N GLU A 107 10.11 8.53 2.55
CA GLU A 107 10.99 8.98 3.62
C GLU A 107 11.95 7.86 4.01
N ARG A 108 13.24 8.18 4.08
CA ARG A 108 14.30 7.25 4.43
C ARG A 108 14.24 6.94 5.92
N PHE A 109 14.39 5.68 6.31
CA PHE A 109 14.48 5.33 7.73
C PHE A 109 15.74 5.91 8.38
N ASP A 110 15.64 6.28 9.65
CA ASP A 110 16.69 7.00 10.38
C ASP A 110 18.01 6.23 10.42
N ASP A 111 17.94 4.91 10.55
CA ASP A 111 19.05 3.97 10.68
C ASP A 111 19.78 3.68 9.36
N VAL A 112 19.24 4.10 8.22
CA VAL A 112 19.80 3.78 6.90
C VAL A 112 21.17 4.42 6.70
N LEU A 113 21.34 5.72 6.97
CA LEU A 113 22.65 6.36 6.78
C LEU A 113 23.73 5.78 7.72
N PRO A 114 23.49 5.65 9.04
CA PRO A 114 24.44 4.98 9.94
C PRO A 114 24.81 3.57 9.48
N THR A 115 23.84 2.78 9.00
CA THR A 115 24.09 1.41 8.54
C THR A 115 24.92 1.38 7.25
N MET A 116 24.68 2.30 6.32
CA MET A 116 25.45 2.39 5.08
C MET A 116 26.92 2.78 5.33
N ASP A 117 27.20 3.58 6.35
CA ASP A 117 28.57 3.95 6.73
C ASP A 117 29.36 2.77 7.33
N ILE A 118 28.66 1.81 7.95
CA ILE A 118 29.26 0.56 8.44
C ILE A 118 29.54 -0.39 7.27
N LEU A 119 28.58 -0.56 6.36
CA LEU A 119 28.67 -1.54 5.27
C LEU A 119 29.65 -1.17 4.16
N LYS A 120 30.07 0.10 4.08
CA LYS A 120 31.10 0.58 3.14
C LYS A 120 32.53 0.26 3.58
N GLN A 121 32.75 -0.10 4.86
CA GLN A 121 34.07 -0.43 5.41
C GLN A 121 34.48 -1.86 5.05
#